data_AF-A0A4U5QN63-F1
#
_entry.id   AF-A0A4U5QN63-F1
#
_cell.length_a   1.000
_cell.length_b   1.000
_cell.length_c   1.000
_cell.angle_alpha   90.00
_cell.angle_beta   90.00
_cell.angle_gamma   90.00
#
_symmetry.space_group_name_H-M   'P 1'
#
loop_
_entity.id
_entity.type
_entity.pdbx_description
1 polymer ?
#
loop_
_entity_poly.entity_id
_entity_poly.type
_entity_poly.pdbx_seq_one_letter_code
_entity_poly.pdbx_strand_id
1 'polypeptide(L)'
;MDQRNGLCRLLRASSDKRCARHPKRNRTWSDDLHASTTSGSSKAKSYHGWGTSYDSFWCCYGTGIESFSKLGDSIYFEEGEAPGLYIIQYISSSLDWKSGQIVLNQKVDPIVSSDPYLRVTLTFSPKKGTSQASTLYLRIPIWTNSEGATATINSQSLRLPAPGSFLSVNRKWRSSDKLTLQIPISLRTEAIKGIFFGFLLEM
;
A
#
# COMPACT_ATOMS: atom_id res chain seq x y z
N MET A 1 -20.37 10.84 -5.97
CA MET A 1 -19.30 10.19 -6.77
C MET A 1 -18.54 9.22 -5.88
N ASP A 2 -18.63 7.93 -6.18
CA ASP A 2 -17.95 6.88 -5.42
C ASP A 2 -16.43 6.91 -5.68
N GLN A 3 -15.66 7.34 -4.68
CA GLN A 3 -14.20 7.44 -4.71
C GLN A 3 -13.53 6.07 -4.90
N ARG A 4 -14.20 4.96 -4.55
CA ARG A 4 -13.64 3.60 -4.64
C ARG A 4 -13.48 3.17 -6.09
N ASN A 5 -14.49 3.46 -6.91
CA ASN A 5 -14.45 3.18 -8.36
C ASN A 5 -13.44 4.06 -9.12
N GLY A 6 -13.20 5.29 -8.67
CA GLY A 6 -12.20 6.19 -9.26
C GLY A 6 -10.76 5.72 -9.05
N LEU A 7 -10.43 5.25 -7.84
CA LEU A 7 -9.09 4.75 -7.53
C LEU A 7 -8.78 3.42 -8.24
N CYS A 8 -9.74 2.50 -8.35
CA CYS A 8 -9.57 1.27 -9.13
C CYS A 8 -9.24 1.55 -10.60
N ARG A 9 -9.92 2.54 -11.22
CA ARG A 9 -9.58 2.97 -12.59
C ARG A 9 -8.17 3.55 -12.69
N LEU A 10 -7.70 4.30 -11.70
CA LEU A 10 -6.33 4.83 -11.67
C LEU A 10 -5.29 3.75 -11.43
N LEU A 11 -5.56 2.74 -10.59
CA LEU A 11 -4.67 1.60 -10.38
C LEU A 11 -4.56 0.73 -11.65
N ARG A 12 -5.67 0.50 -12.36
CA ARG A 12 -5.65 -0.12 -13.69
C ARG A 12 -4.90 0.74 -14.72
N ALA A 13 -5.18 2.04 -14.78
CA ALA A 13 -4.55 2.96 -15.72
C ALA A 13 -3.04 3.14 -15.47
N SER A 14 -2.57 2.97 -14.22
CA SER A 14 -1.14 2.92 -13.88
C SER A 14 -0.40 1.75 -14.53
N SER A 15 -1.10 0.72 -15.02
CA SER A 15 -0.51 -0.38 -15.78
C SER A 15 -0.40 -0.07 -17.29
N ASP A 16 -1.08 0.99 -17.77
CA ASP A 16 -0.97 1.49 -19.14
C ASP A 16 0.08 2.62 -19.20
N LYS A 17 1.14 2.41 -20.00
CA LYS A 17 2.31 3.31 -20.12
C LYS A 17 1.95 4.73 -20.57
N ARG A 18 0.71 5.00 -21.01
CA ARG A 18 0.25 6.34 -21.42
C ARG A 18 -0.17 7.28 -20.29
N CYS A 19 -0.52 6.80 -19.11
CA CYS A 19 -0.89 7.67 -17.97
C CYS A 19 0.32 8.21 -17.18
N ALA A 20 1.54 7.76 -17.49
CA ALA A 20 2.77 8.14 -16.78
C ALA A 20 3.24 9.60 -16.99
N ARG A 21 2.52 10.43 -17.77
CA ARG A 21 2.90 11.84 -18.02
C ARG A 21 2.35 12.85 -17.01
N HIS A 22 1.51 12.46 -16.06
CA HIS A 22 1.11 13.32 -14.95
C HIS A 22 1.43 12.66 -13.60
N PRO A 23 2.61 12.89 -13.02
CA PRO A 23 2.90 12.43 -11.67
C PRO A 23 2.21 13.36 -10.67
N LYS A 24 0.89 13.22 -10.50
CA LYS A 24 0.29 13.57 -9.20
C LYS A 24 0.69 12.44 -8.25
N ARG A 25 1.83 12.61 -7.60
CA ARG A 25 2.28 11.77 -6.49
C ARG A 25 1.20 11.84 -5.41
N ASN A 26 0.33 10.85 -5.35
CA ASN A 26 -0.62 10.71 -4.25
C ASN A 26 0.16 10.57 -2.94
N ARG A 27 -0.36 11.25 -1.92
CA ARG A 27 0.15 11.38 -0.55
C ARG A 27 0.67 10.04 -0.05
N THR A 28 1.91 10.03 0.44
CA THR A 28 2.61 8.79 0.82
C THR A 28 2.27 8.41 2.25
N TRP A 29 2.33 7.11 2.56
CA TRP A 29 2.08 6.52 3.87
C TRP A 29 2.84 7.20 5.04
N SER A 30 4.04 7.71 4.74
CA SER A 30 4.89 8.50 5.65
C SER A 30 4.29 9.83 6.11
N ASP A 31 3.36 10.40 5.34
CA ASP A 31 2.81 11.73 5.62
C ASP A 31 1.68 11.66 6.66
N ASP A 32 1.01 10.50 6.78
CA ASP A 32 -0.11 10.33 7.69
C ASP A 32 0.38 9.82 9.08
N LEU A 33 1.19 8.77 9.20
CA LEU A 33 1.42 8.10 10.52
C LEU A 33 2.09 8.88 11.66
N HIS A 34 2.40 10.17 11.50
CA HIS A 34 2.98 11.01 12.55
C HIS A 34 1.95 11.75 13.43
N ALA A 35 0.65 11.49 13.28
CA ALA A 35 -0.39 12.24 13.99
C ALA A 35 -1.00 11.58 15.24
N SER A 36 -0.63 10.34 15.60
CA SER A 36 -1.22 9.66 16.76
C SER A 36 -0.25 9.52 17.93
N THR A 37 -0.50 10.29 18.99
CA THR A 37 -0.04 10.12 20.39
C THR A 37 1.41 10.41 20.78
N THR A 38 2.27 10.82 19.84
CA THR A 38 3.54 11.50 20.15
C THR A 38 3.54 12.88 19.49
N SER A 39 4.23 13.86 20.08
CA SER A 39 4.38 15.17 19.44
C SER A 39 4.98 14.96 18.05
N GLY A 40 4.19 15.20 17.00
CA GLY A 40 4.69 15.16 15.64
C GLY A 40 5.95 16.00 15.56
N SER A 41 6.96 15.55 14.82
CA SER A 41 8.14 16.36 14.52
C SER A 41 8.07 16.71 13.05
N SER A 42 7.99 18.00 12.75
CA SER A 42 7.90 18.47 11.38
C SER A 42 9.27 18.30 10.74
N LYS A 43 9.30 17.89 9.48
CA LYS A 43 10.57 17.84 8.71
C LYS A 43 11.14 19.23 8.41
N ALA A 44 10.35 20.29 8.67
CA ALA A 44 10.74 21.69 8.54
C ALA A 44 10.27 22.50 9.75
N LYS A 45 11.10 23.42 10.25
CA LYS A 45 10.65 24.38 11.27
C LYS A 45 9.71 25.38 10.62
N SER A 46 8.43 25.34 10.99
CA SER A 46 7.45 26.35 10.57
C SER A 46 7.25 27.37 11.67
N TYR A 47 6.88 28.58 11.28
CA TYR A 47 6.51 29.65 12.23
C TYR A 47 5.29 29.26 13.10
N HIS A 48 4.36 28.48 12.56
CA HIS A 48 3.12 28.09 13.25
C HIS A 48 3.25 26.83 14.13
N GLY A 49 4.40 26.16 14.13
CA GLY A 49 4.62 24.95 14.93
C GLY A 49 3.59 23.84 14.68
N TRP A 50 3.34 23.03 15.70
CA TRP A 50 2.26 22.04 15.73
C TRP A 50 1.04 22.59 16.46
N GLY A 51 -0.15 22.19 16.04
CA GLY A 51 -1.39 22.57 16.71
C GLY A 51 -1.49 22.01 18.14
N THR A 52 -2.11 22.77 19.03
CA THR A 52 -2.53 22.31 20.36
C THR A 52 -3.87 21.60 20.28
N SER A 53 -4.16 20.73 21.27
CA SER A 53 -5.39 19.93 21.29
C SER A 53 -6.67 20.76 21.33
N TYR A 54 -6.62 21.98 21.89
CA TYR A 54 -7.81 22.78 22.18
C TYR A 54 -7.79 24.20 21.57
N ASP A 55 -6.68 24.64 20.96
CA ASP A 55 -6.56 26.05 20.50
C ASP A 55 -6.08 26.16 19.04
N SER A 56 -6.03 25.06 18.29
CA SER A 56 -5.48 25.02 16.92
C SER A 56 -6.45 24.40 15.91
N PHE A 57 -7.55 25.11 15.64
CA PHE A 57 -8.60 24.67 14.70
C PHE A 57 -8.44 25.28 13.31
N TRP A 58 -7.28 25.06 12.68
CA TRP A 58 -7.07 25.47 11.30
C TRP A 58 -7.91 24.62 10.34
N CYS A 59 -8.19 25.14 9.15
CA CYS A 59 -9.04 24.47 8.15
C CYS A 59 -8.61 23.04 7.79
N CYS A 60 -7.33 22.69 7.96
CA CYS A 60 -6.80 21.35 7.67
C CYS A 60 -7.06 20.32 8.79
N TYR A 61 -7.44 20.74 9.99
CA TYR A 61 -7.52 19.85 11.15
C TYR A 61 -8.63 18.81 11.00
N GLY A 62 -9.82 19.25 10.58
CA GLY A 62 -10.94 18.36 10.29
C GLY A 62 -10.62 17.34 9.19
N THR A 63 -10.01 17.81 8.09
CA THR A 63 -9.55 16.94 6.99
C THR A 63 -8.46 15.97 7.45
N GLY A 64 -7.59 16.37 8.37
CA GLY A 64 -6.57 15.50 8.97
C GLY A 64 -7.23 14.32 9.69
N ILE A 65 -8.12 14.61 10.65
CA ILE A 65 -8.84 13.58 11.42
C ILE A 65 -9.63 12.64 10.49
N GLU A 66 -10.35 13.20 9.51
CA GLU A 66 -11.09 12.40 8.52
C GLU A 66 -10.16 11.48 7.72
N SER A 67 -9.01 11.98 7.28
CA SER A 67 -8.02 11.20 6.52
C SER A 67 -7.49 10.02 7.35
N PHE A 68 -7.17 10.23 8.63
CA PHE A 68 -6.75 9.15 9.53
C PHE A 68 -7.81 8.08 9.71
N SER A 69 -9.06 8.50 9.92
CA SER A 69 -10.17 7.56 10.11
C SER A 69 -10.43 6.67 8.89
N LYS A 70 -10.01 7.13 7.70
CA LYS A 70 -10.21 6.44 6.42
C LYS A 70 -9.01 5.63 5.93
N LEU A 71 -7.92 5.53 6.69
CA LEU A 71 -6.75 4.74 6.28
C LEU A 71 -7.11 3.27 6.04
N GLY A 72 -8.02 2.70 6.84
CA GLY A 72 -8.50 1.33 6.67
C GLY A 72 -9.18 1.06 5.32
N ASP A 73 -9.92 2.03 4.79
CA ASP A 73 -10.61 1.94 3.49
C ASP A 73 -9.64 1.84 2.30
N SER A 74 -8.36 2.12 2.52
CA SER A 74 -7.32 2.14 1.49
C SER A 74 -6.41 0.90 1.49
N ILE A 75 -6.73 -0.13 2.29
CA ILE A 75 -5.93 -1.37 2.33
C ILE A 75 -6.28 -2.27 1.13
N TYR A 76 -7.58 -2.40 0.83
CA TYR A 76 -8.12 -3.34 -0.14
C TYR A 76 -9.02 -2.63 -1.16
N PHE A 77 -8.94 -3.06 -2.43
CA PHE A 77 -9.83 -2.57 -3.48
C PHE A 77 -10.40 -3.73 -4.28
N GLU A 78 -11.72 -3.78 -4.41
CA GLU A 78 -12.40 -4.81 -5.21
C GLU A 78 -12.47 -4.41 -6.68
N GLU A 79 -12.32 -5.41 -7.55
CA GLU A 79 -12.58 -5.31 -8.97
C GLU A 79 -14.08 -5.40 -9.26
N GLY A 80 -14.58 -4.59 -10.20
CA GLY A 80 -16.03 -4.48 -10.44
C GLY A 80 -16.65 -5.54 -11.35
N GLU A 81 -15.87 -6.22 -12.20
CA GLU A 81 -16.39 -7.12 -13.25
C GLU A 81 -16.24 -8.61 -12.90
N ALA A 82 -15.16 -8.96 -12.21
CA ALA A 82 -14.83 -10.31 -11.79
C ALA A 82 -14.39 -10.27 -10.32
N PRO A 83 -14.40 -11.40 -9.58
CA PRO A 83 -13.92 -11.44 -8.20
C PRO A 83 -12.40 -11.25 -8.15
N GLY A 84 -11.97 -9.99 -8.20
CA GLY A 84 -10.59 -9.54 -8.08
C GLY A 84 -10.44 -8.66 -6.84
N LEU A 85 -9.35 -8.87 -6.10
CA LEU A 85 -9.03 -8.07 -4.91
C LEU A 85 -7.60 -7.55 -5.00
N TYR A 86 -7.46 -6.24 -5.04
CA TYR A 86 -6.18 -5.54 -4.94
C TYR A 86 -5.83 -5.31 -3.47
N ILE A 87 -4.63 -5.76 -3.09
CA ILE A 87 -4.04 -5.52 -1.77
C ILE A 87 -2.90 -4.53 -1.99
N ILE A 88 -3.11 -3.27 -1.59
CA ILE A 88 -2.17 -2.19 -1.89
C ILE A 88 -1.34 -1.74 -0.70
N GLN A 89 -1.76 -2.10 0.53
CA GLN A 89 -1.05 -1.80 1.77
C GLN A 89 -0.92 -3.07 2.61
N TYR A 90 0.25 -3.23 3.21
CA TYR A 90 0.57 -4.35 4.07
C TYR A 90 0.41 -3.93 5.53
N ILE A 91 -0.82 -4.07 6.03
CA ILE A 91 -1.21 -3.77 7.42
C ILE A 91 -2.01 -4.96 7.96
N SER A 92 -1.63 -5.46 9.13
CA SER A 92 -2.33 -6.56 9.78
C SER A 92 -3.83 -6.25 9.92
N SER A 93 -4.68 -7.03 9.27
CA SER A 93 -6.12 -6.77 9.15
C SER A 93 -6.88 -8.01 8.70
N SER A 94 -8.21 -7.98 8.86
CA SER A 94 -9.11 -9.03 8.38
C SER A 94 -10.18 -8.40 7.48
N LEU A 95 -10.42 -9.01 6.33
CA LEU A 95 -11.42 -8.58 5.36
C LEU A 95 -12.43 -9.70 5.14
N ASP A 96 -13.71 -9.41 5.37
CA ASP A 96 -14.80 -10.26 4.92
C ASP A 96 -15.10 -9.94 3.45
N TRP A 97 -14.41 -10.61 2.53
CA TRP A 97 -14.50 -10.37 1.10
C TRP A 97 -15.73 -11.08 0.50
N LYS A 98 -16.80 -10.31 0.30
CA LYS A 98 -18.11 -10.84 -0.11
C LYS A 98 -18.10 -11.38 -1.54
N SER A 99 -17.57 -10.62 -2.50
CA SER A 99 -17.56 -11.03 -3.92
C SER A 99 -16.68 -12.27 -4.17
N GLY A 100 -15.58 -12.41 -3.43
CA GLY A 100 -14.74 -13.61 -3.44
C GLY A 100 -15.22 -14.76 -2.56
N GLN A 101 -16.28 -14.57 -1.76
CA GLN A 101 -16.84 -15.57 -0.83
C GLN A 101 -15.82 -16.15 0.18
N ILE A 102 -14.85 -15.35 0.60
CA ILE A 102 -13.82 -15.75 1.56
C ILE A 102 -13.61 -14.67 2.63
N VAL A 103 -13.18 -15.08 3.82
CA VAL A 103 -12.57 -14.17 4.79
C VAL A 103 -11.06 -14.24 4.60
N LEU A 104 -10.44 -13.09 4.35
CA LEU A 104 -9.00 -12.92 4.18
C LEU A 104 -8.40 -12.36 5.47
N ASN A 105 -7.38 -13.01 6.01
CA ASN A 105 -6.59 -12.47 7.11
C ASN A 105 -5.18 -12.13 6.61
N GLN A 106 -4.79 -10.89 6.79
CA GLN A 106 -3.43 -10.40 6.54
C GLN A 106 -2.72 -10.24 7.87
N LYS A 107 -1.56 -10.88 8.01
CA LYS A 107 -0.64 -10.70 9.13
C LYS A 107 0.68 -10.18 8.62
N VAL A 108 1.15 -9.08 9.20
CA VAL A 108 2.45 -8.48 8.93
C VAL A 108 3.31 -8.64 10.16
N ASP A 109 4.52 -9.17 9.97
CA ASP A 109 5.46 -9.33 11.07
C ASP A 109 6.05 -7.96 11.49
N PRO A 110 6.39 -7.76 12.77
CA PRO A 110 7.03 -6.53 13.23
C PRO A 110 8.35 -6.27 12.50
N ILE A 111 8.53 -5.05 12.01
CA ILE A 111 9.78 -4.63 11.35
C ILE A 111 10.74 -4.14 12.43
N VAL A 112 11.93 -4.75 12.49
CA VAL A 112 13.00 -4.39 13.43
C VAL A 112 14.31 -4.16 12.68
N SER A 113 15.19 -3.31 13.22
CA SER A 113 16.43 -2.92 12.51
C SER A 113 17.39 -4.07 12.22
N SER A 114 17.36 -5.14 13.03
CA SER A 114 18.20 -6.32 12.86
C SER A 114 17.72 -7.27 11.76
N ASP A 115 16.47 -7.12 11.31
CA ASP A 115 15.83 -7.99 10.33
C ASP A 115 15.10 -7.13 9.28
N PRO A 116 15.80 -6.68 8.23
CA PRO A 116 15.31 -5.68 7.30
C PRO A 116 14.38 -6.30 6.24
N TYR A 117 13.40 -7.09 6.68
CA TYR A 117 12.45 -7.74 5.79
C TYR A 117 11.02 -7.40 6.21
N LEU A 118 10.23 -6.94 5.23
CA LEU A 118 8.78 -6.91 5.33
C LEU A 118 8.26 -8.31 5.03
N ARG A 119 7.69 -8.99 6.03
CA ARG A 119 7.04 -10.29 5.87
C ARG A 119 5.54 -10.17 6.05
N VAL A 120 4.81 -10.68 5.08
CA VAL A 120 3.35 -10.67 5.03
C VAL A 120 2.88 -12.09 4.82
N THR A 121 1.93 -12.52 5.65
CA THR A 121 1.23 -13.80 5.51
C THR A 121 -0.25 -13.52 5.28
N LEU A 122 -0.79 -14.08 4.21
CA LEU A 122 -2.22 -14.09 3.92
C LEU A 122 -2.76 -15.51 4.14
N THR A 123 -3.83 -15.61 4.92
CA THR A 123 -4.60 -16.83 5.11
C THR A 123 -6.06 -16.61 4.75
N PHE A 124 -6.73 -17.70 4.39
CA PHE A 124 -8.05 -17.65 3.80
C PHE A 124 -9.00 -18.54 4.57
N SER A 125 -10.27 -18.14 4.66
CA SER A 125 -11.34 -18.94 5.23
C SER A 125 -12.54 -18.88 4.29
N PRO A 126 -12.71 -19.87 3.41
CA PRO A 126 -13.83 -19.91 2.48
C PRO A 126 -15.17 -20.00 3.20
N LYS A 127 -16.18 -19.32 2.67
CA LYS A 127 -17.55 -19.46 3.14
C LYS A 127 -18.15 -20.75 2.60
N LYS A 128 -18.94 -21.44 3.44
CA LYS A 128 -19.56 -22.73 3.10
C LYS A 128 -20.30 -22.65 1.76
N GLY A 129 -20.05 -23.63 0.88
CA GLY A 129 -20.83 -23.84 -0.34
C GLY A 129 -20.29 -23.19 -1.62
N THR A 130 -19.18 -22.44 -1.58
CA THR A 130 -18.67 -21.74 -2.77
C THR A 130 -17.18 -21.96 -2.99
N SER A 131 -16.83 -22.45 -4.18
CA SER A 131 -15.44 -22.56 -4.67
C SER A 131 -15.33 -21.83 -6.01
N GLN A 132 -15.68 -20.54 -5.98
CA GLN A 132 -15.46 -19.64 -7.11
C GLN A 132 -13.97 -19.33 -7.18
N ALA A 133 -13.41 -19.36 -8.39
CA ALA A 133 -12.05 -18.89 -8.59
C ALA A 133 -12.04 -17.36 -8.47
N SER A 134 -11.07 -16.83 -7.74
CA SER A 134 -10.92 -15.40 -7.55
C SER A 134 -9.44 -15.01 -7.60
N THR A 135 -9.19 -13.76 -7.99
CA THR A 135 -7.83 -13.27 -8.23
C THR A 135 -7.42 -12.30 -7.13
N LEU A 136 -6.25 -12.50 -6.56
CA LEU A 136 -5.60 -11.52 -5.70
C LEU A 136 -4.52 -10.79 -6.49
N TYR A 137 -4.46 -9.47 -6.33
CA TYR A 137 -3.46 -8.60 -6.89
C TYR A 137 -2.65 -7.96 -5.76
N LEU A 138 -1.48 -8.50 -5.47
CA LEU A 138 -0.60 -7.98 -4.42
C LEU A 138 0.33 -6.93 -5.01
N ARG A 139 0.29 -5.70 -4.49
CA ARG A 139 1.15 -4.63 -4.96
C ARG A 139 2.61 -4.92 -4.63
N ILE A 140 3.47 -5.01 -5.63
CA ILE A 140 4.92 -5.01 -5.42
C ILE A 140 5.37 -3.55 -5.41
N PRO A 141 5.81 -3.00 -4.27
CA PRO A 141 6.20 -1.60 -4.19
C PRO A 141 7.36 -1.27 -5.14
N ILE A 142 7.43 -0.02 -5.60
CA ILE A 142 8.51 0.41 -6.52
C ILE A 142 9.90 0.38 -5.87
N TRP A 143 9.96 0.45 -4.54
CA TRP A 143 11.19 0.41 -3.77
C TRP A 143 11.74 -1.01 -3.56
N THR A 144 11.00 -2.04 -3.95
CA THR A 144 11.40 -3.43 -3.78
C THR A 144 12.66 -3.74 -4.59
N ASN A 145 13.72 -4.21 -3.92
CA ASN A 145 14.82 -4.88 -4.59
C ASN A 145 14.35 -6.28 -5.03
N SER A 146 14.51 -6.61 -6.31
CA SER A 146 14.16 -7.94 -6.84
C SER A 146 15.03 -9.05 -6.25
N GLU A 147 16.26 -8.73 -5.87
CA GLU A 147 17.16 -9.65 -5.17
C GLU A 147 16.68 -9.84 -3.72
N GLY A 148 16.36 -11.07 -3.34
CA GLY A 148 15.90 -11.40 -1.98
C GLY A 148 14.39 -11.21 -1.74
N ALA A 149 13.67 -10.60 -2.68
CA ALA A 149 12.21 -10.60 -2.65
C ALA A 149 11.67 -11.97 -3.07
N THR A 150 10.73 -12.51 -2.28
CA THR A 150 10.12 -13.81 -2.57
C THR A 150 8.62 -13.78 -2.28
N ALA A 151 7.86 -14.51 -3.08
CA ALA A 151 6.47 -14.82 -2.77
C ALA A 151 6.26 -16.33 -2.89
N THR A 152 5.50 -16.92 -1.98
CA THR A 152 5.16 -18.33 -2.06
C THR A 152 3.68 -18.56 -1.79
N ILE A 153 3.12 -19.60 -2.40
CA ILE A 153 1.80 -20.15 -2.09
C ILE A 153 1.98 -21.60 -1.68
N ASN A 154 1.58 -21.98 -0.47
CA ASN A 154 1.73 -23.34 0.05
C ASN A 154 3.17 -23.90 -0.13
N SER A 155 4.16 -23.06 0.16
CA SER A 155 5.60 -23.34 -0.01
C SER A 155 6.10 -23.46 -1.46
N GLN A 156 5.25 -23.23 -2.47
CA GLN A 156 5.67 -23.16 -3.87
C GLN A 156 6.00 -21.71 -4.24
N SER A 157 7.19 -21.50 -4.81
CA SER A 157 7.65 -20.17 -5.22
C SER A 157 6.82 -19.61 -6.37
N LEU A 158 6.43 -18.34 -6.24
CA LEU A 158 5.74 -17.56 -7.27
C LEU A 158 6.74 -16.61 -7.93
N ARG A 159 6.63 -16.48 -9.26
CA ARG A 159 7.41 -15.49 -10.00
C ARG A 159 6.93 -14.09 -9.66
N LEU A 160 7.81 -13.29 -9.06
CA LEU A 160 7.53 -11.88 -8.80
C LEU A 160 7.58 -11.07 -10.11
N PRO A 161 6.64 -10.15 -10.32
CA PRO A 161 6.70 -9.19 -11.42
C PRO A 161 7.66 -8.04 -11.06
N ALA A 162 7.84 -7.10 -11.99
CA ALA A 162 8.71 -5.95 -11.76
C ALA A 162 8.19 -5.05 -10.61
N PRO A 163 9.08 -4.39 -9.84
CA PRO A 163 8.68 -3.40 -8.84
C PRO A 163 7.74 -2.33 -9.41
N GLY A 164 6.72 -1.93 -8.64
CA GLY A 164 5.68 -0.99 -9.05
C GLY A 164 4.48 -1.63 -9.76
N SER A 165 4.46 -2.95 -9.94
CA SER A 165 3.36 -3.70 -10.55
C SER A 165 2.62 -4.59 -9.54
N PHE A 166 1.73 -5.47 -10.02
CA PHE A 166 0.93 -6.37 -9.18
C PHE A 166 1.26 -7.84 -9.44
N LEU A 167 1.53 -8.58 -8.37
CA LEU A 167 1.56 -10.05 -8.42
C LEU A 167 0.12 -10.55 -8.45
N SER A 168 -0.26 -11.18 -9.56
CA SER A 168 -1.59 -11.76 -9.76
C SER A 168 -1.60 -13.24 -9.38
N VAL A 169 -2.48 -13.64 -8.48
CA VAL A 169 -2.69 -15.05 -8.08
C VAL A 169 -4.16 -15.39 -8.23
N ASN A 170 -4.50 -16.16 -9.27
CA ASN A 170 -5.85 -16.66 -9.49
C ASN A 170 -5.97 -18.08 -8.94
N ARG A 171 -6.91 -18.30 -8.02
CA ARG A 171 -7.09 -19.60 -7.38
C ARG A 171 -8.49 -19.79 -6.82
N LYS A 172 -8.88 -21.03 -6.63
CA LYS A 172 -9.98 -21.41 -5.74
C LYS A 172 -9.42 -21.55 -4.33
N TRP A 173 -9.55 -20.49 -3.54
CA TRP A 173 -8.95 -20.41 -2.21
C TRP A 173 -9.53 -21.43 -1.24
N ARG A 174 -8.67 -22.03 -0.43
CA ARG A 174 -9.00 -23.03 0.59
C ARG A 174 -8.46 -22.59 1.96
N SER A 175 -9.00 -23.14 3.03
CA SER A 175 -8.49 -22.86 4.39
C SER A 175 -7.05 -23.29 4.62
N SER A 176 -6.56 -24.25 3.82
CA SER A 176 -5.16 -24.69 3.84
C SER A 176 -4.24 -23.78 3.04
N ASP A 177 -4.77 -22.84 2.25
CA ASP A 177 -3.93 -21.97 1.45
C ASP A 177 -3.24 -20.92 2.33
N LYS A 178 -1.93 -20.79 2.14
CA LYS A 178 -1.10 -19.77 2.80
C LYS A 178 -0.23 -19.10 1.75
N LEU A 179 -0.49 -17.81 1.53
CA LEU A 179 0.35 -16.98 0.67
C LEU A 179 1.30 -16.18 1.57
N THR A 180 2.60 -16.24 1.29
CA THR A 180 3.60 -15.43 1.98
C THR A 180 4.34 -14.55 1.00
N LEU A 181 4.65 -13.34 1.44
CA LEU A 181 5.42 -12.35 0.70
C LEU A 181 6.52 -11.84 1.64
N GLN A 182 7.76 -11.91 1.17
CA GLN A 182 8.92 -11.36 1.86
C GLN A 182 9.59 -10.37 0.92
N ILE A 183 9.76 -9.13 1.39
CA ILE A 183 10.37 -8.05 0.63
C ILE A 183 11.53 -7.47 1.46
N PRO A 184 12.76 -7.43 0.94
CA PRO A 184 13.87 -6.77 1.60
C PRO A 184 13.66 -5.25 1.61
N ILE A 185 13.91 -4.64 2.76
CA ILE A 185 13.87 -3.20 2.98
C ILE A 185 15.31 -2.69 2.87
N SER A 186 15.57 -1.84 1.88
CA SER A 186 16.88 -1.21 1.71
C SER A 186 16.81 0.30 1.95
N LEU A 187 17.90 0.85 2.49
CA LEU A 187 18.08 2.29 2.57
C LEU A 187 18.33 2.84 1.16
N ARG A 188 17.68 3.96 0.86
CA ARG A 188 17.82 4.67 -0.41
C ARG A 188 17.68 6.16 -0.20
N THR A 189 18.34 6.93 -1.06
CA THR A 189 18.17 8.38 -1.13
C THR A 189 17.29 8.70 -2.34
N GLU A 190 16.43 9.71 -2.19
CA GLU A 190 15.58 10.22 -3.26
C GLU A 190 15.91 11.70 -3.43
N ALA A 191 16.36 12.09 -4.62
CA ALA A 191 16.70 13.48 -4.89
C ALA A 191 15.44 14.35 -4.93
N ILE A 192 15.53 15.56 -4.38
CA ILE A 192 14.45 16.55 -4.50
C ILE A 192 14.42 17.05 -5.93
N LYS A 193 13.30 16.83 -6.62
CA LYS A 193 13.10 17.30 -7.99
C LYS A 193 12.81 18.81 -7.94
N GLY A 194 13.79 19.64 -8.32
CA GLY A 194 13.58 21.09 -8.49
C GLY A 194 14.63 22.05 -7.92
N ILE A 195 15.86 21.61 -7.63
CA ILE A 195 16.96 22.57 -7.42
C ILE A 195 17.61 22.85 -8.77
N PHE A 196 17.13 23.88 -9.46
CA PHE A 196 17.88 24.55 -10.53
C PHE A 196 19.04 25.30 -9.85
N PHE A 197 20.21 24.66 -9.69
CA PHE A 197 21.45 25.40 -9.54
C PHE A 197 21.89 25.82 -10.94
N GLY A 198 21.31 26.89 -11.44
CA GLY A 198 21.89 27.65 -12.54
C GLY A 198 23.12 28.38 -12.02
N PHE A 199 24.24 27.67 -11.90
CA PHE A 199 25.55 28.33 -11.90
C PHE A 199 26.00 28.39 -13.36
N LEU A 200 25.54 29.47 -14.00
CA LEU A 200 26.22 30.04 -15.14
C LEU A 200 27.51 30.66 -14.56
N LEU A 201 28.65 30.01 -14.79
CA LEU A 201 29.94 30.69 -14.75
C LEU A 201 30.55 30.54 -16.14
N GLU A 202 30.35 31.57 -16.96
CA GLU A 202 31.36 31.95 -17.94
C GLU A 202 32.64 32.27 -17.18
N MET A 203 33.73 31.56 -17.47
CA MET A 203 35.00 32.07 -17.98
C MET A 203 35.84 30.88 -18.45
#